data_AF-A0AAV4CL21-F1
#
_entry.id   AF-A0AAV4CL21-F1
#
_cell.length_a   1.000
_cell.length_b   1.000
_cell.length_c   1.000
_cell.angle_alpha   90.00
_cell.angle_beta   90.00
_cell.angle_gamma   90.00
#
_symmetry.space_group_name_H-M   'P 1'
#
loop_
_entity.id
_entity.type
_entity.pdbx_description
1 polymer ?
#
loop_
_entity_poly.entity_id
_entity_poly.type
_entity_poly.pdbx_seq_one_letter_code
_entity_poly.pdbx_strand_id
1 'polypeptide(L)'
;MGKKCAVASCKGNYASQVKKGSRVSIFGFPFGEPERMKKWLRHISRQDFKPTNNVGVCEKHFQEHFIVRYDSVKRDDGSVLTLKRDRTKLTLDAYPSIFPNCPSYSLSETPVNSGKKGKEHKDPEDRETDIEHREAVEC
;
A
#
# COMPACT_ATOMS: atom_id res chain seq x y z
N MET A 1 15.45 14.87 2.81
CA MET A 1 14.40 14.04 3.46
C MET A 1 14.48 12.62 2.92
N GLY A 2 14.33 11.60 3.76
CA GLY A 2 14.26 10.22 3.29
C GLY A 2 12.87 9.88 2.72
N LYS A 3 12.80 8.86 1.86
CA LYS A 3 11.52 8.33 1.37
C LYS A 3 10.65 7.90 2.55
N LYS A 4 9.32 8.02 2.41
CA LYS A 4 8.34 7.59 3.41
C LYS A 4 7.63 6.32 2.95
N CYS A 5 7.15 5.52 3.90
CA CYS A 5 6.33 4.36 3.57
C CYS A 5 4.96 4.78 3.03
N ALA A 6 4.51 4.11 1.97
CA ALA A 6 3.22 4.33 1.31
C ALA A 6 2.05 3.62 2.00
N VAL A 7 2.34 2.61 2.82
CA VAL A 7 1.33 1.81 3.52
C VAL A 7 0.65 2.64 4.60
N ALA A 8 -0.68 2.58 4.65
CA ALA A 8 -1.49 3.26 5.64
C ALA A 8 -1.03 2.90 7.06
N SER A 9 -1.03 3.88 7.95
CA SER A 9 -0.61 3.71 9.36
C SER A 9 0.85 3.29 9.58
N CYS A 10 1.67 3.16 8.53
CA CYS A 10 3.09 2.85 8.68
C CYS A 10 3.92 4.12 8.93
N LYS A 11 4.62 4.15 10.06
CA LYS A 11 5.56 5.23 10.44
C LYS A 11 7.01 4.93 10.02
N GLY A 12 7.21 3.98 9.09
CA GLY A 12 8.53 3.58 8.60
C GLY A 12 9.31 4.78 8.06
N ASN A 13 10.53 4.96 8.60
CA ASN A 13 11.46 6.03 8.22
C ASN A 13 10.96 7.47 8.50
N TYR A 14 9.94 7.64 9.35
CA TYR A 14 9.58 8.95 9.88
C TYR A 14 10.71 9.47 10.78
N ALA A 15 10.89 10.79 10.86
CA ALA A 15 11.96 11.41 11.65
C ALA A 15 11.98 10.91 13.11
N SER A 16 10.80 10.67 13.70
CA SER A 16 10.68 10.13 15.06
C SER A 16 11.22 8.71 15.21
N GLN A 17 11.12 7.87 14.18
CA GLN A 17 11.64 6.49 14.20
C GLN A 17 13.14 6.46 13.86
N VAL A 18 13.57 7.32 12.93
CA VAL A 18 14.99 7.44 12.55
C VAL A 18 15.82 7.95 13.73
N LYS A 19 15.31 8.94 14.49
CA LYS A 19 15.97 9.41 15.73
C LYS A 19 16.12 8.33 16.79
N LYS A 20 15.25 7.31 16.79
CA LYS A 20 15.31 6.15 17.68
C LYS A 20 16.18 5.01 17.13
N GLY A 21 16.90 5.22 16.03
CA GLY A 21 17.75 4.20 15.39
C GLY A 21 17.01 3.18 14.53
N SER A 22 15.68 3.25 14.40
CA SER A 22 14.89 2.29 13.61
C SER A 22 14.77 2.72 12.14
N ARG A 23 15.90 2.88 11.47
CA ARG A 23 15.94 3.13 10.02
C ARG A 23 15.66 1.82 9.28
N VAL A 24 14.65 1.83 8.43
CA VAL A 24 14.25 0.68 7.62
C VAL A 24 14.55 0.92 6.15
N SER A 25 14.86 -0.14 5.43
CA SER A 25 14.97 -0.09 3.97
C SER A 25 13.62 0.23 3.34
N ILE A 26 13.62 1.12 2.34
CA ILE A 26 12.42 1.47 1.56
C ILE A 26 12.67 1.14 0.11
N PHE A 27 11.76 0.35 -0.44
CA PHE A 27 11.76 -0.07 -1.83
C PHE A 27 10.85 0.84 -2.64
N GLY A 28 11.38 1.36 -3.74
CA GLY A 28 10.61 2.17 -4.68
C GLY A 28 9.58 1.32 -5.42
N PHE A 29 8.54 1.97 -5.93
CA PHE A 29 7.57 1.31 -6.78
C PHE A 29 8.20 0.92 -8.13
N PRO A 30 7.83 -0.23 -8.70
CA PRO A 30 8.40 -0.74 -9.94
C PRO A 30 7.75 -0.05 -11.16
N PHE A 31 8.12 1.21 -11.44
CA PHE A 31 7.54 1.99 -12.55
C PHE A 31 7.75 1.38 -13.94
N GLY A 32 8.78 0.54 -14.12
CA GLY A 32 9.04 -0.17 -15.38
C GLY A 32 8.33 -1.52 -15.52
N GLU A 33 7.65 -2.01 -14.48
CA GLU A 33 7.01 -3.34 -14.47
C GLU A 33 5.51 -3.19 -14.13
N PRO A 34 4.63 -2.97 -15.13
CA PRO A 34 3.23 -2.62 -14.87
C PRO A 34 2.45 -3.72 -14.12
N GLU A 35 2.72 -5.00 -14.39
CA GLU A 35 2.06 -6.12 -13.71
C GLU A 35 2.42 -6.17 -12.22
N ARG A 36 3.72 -6.00 -11.93
CA ARG A 36 4.22 -5.95 -10.56
C ARG A 36 3.69 -4.73 -9.81
N MET A 37 3.62 -3.58 -10.49
CA MET A 37 3.00 -2.37 -9.95
C MET A 37 1.54 -2.62 -9.58
N LYS A 38 0.75 -3.21 -10.48
CA LYS A 38 -0.66 -3.54 -10.24
C LYS A 38 -0.83 -4.46 -9.05
N LYS A 39 0.05 -5.48 -8.91
CA LYS A 39 0.07 -6.37 -7.74
C LYS A 39 0.32 -5.59 -6.44
N TRP A 40 1.31 -4.70 -6.42
CA TRP A 40 1.60 -3.88 -5.24
C TRP A 40 0.44 -2.97 -4.86
N LEU A 41 -0.16 -2.27 -5.83
CA LEU A 41 -1.29 -1.37 -5.58
C LEU A 41 -2.51 -2.13 -5.05
N ARG A 42 -2.78 -3.33 -5.58
CA ARG A 42 -3.85 -4.20 -5.09
C ARG A 42 -3.69 -4.56 -3.61
N HIS A 43 -2.46 -4.80 -3.15
CA HIS A 43 -2.19 -5.19 -1.77
C HIS A 43 -2.17 -3.99 -0.80
N ILE A 44 -1.79 -2.81 -1.25
CA ILE A 44 -1.74 -1.60 -0.40
C ILE A 44 -3.17 -1.08 -0.10
N SER A 45 -4.16 -1.44 -0.90
CA SER A 45 -5.60 -1.16 -0.69
C SER A 45 -5.92 0.29 -0.29
N ARG A 46 -5.19 1.26 -0.85
CA ARG A 46 -5.42 2.68 -0.58
C ARG A 46 -6.18 3.30 -1.75
N GLN A 47 -7.39 3.78 -1.48
CA GLN A 47 -8.20 4.50 -2.48
C GLN A 47 -7.42 5.71 -3.02
N ASP A 48 -7.46 5.89 -4.34
CA ASP A 48 -6.85 7.00 -5.09
C ASP A 48 -5.34 7.22 -4.88
N PHE A 49 -4.62 6.19 -4.42
CA PHE A 49 -3.19 6.31 -4.20
C PHE A 49 -2.40 6.25 -5.51
N LYS A 50 -1.77 7.38 -5.87
CA LYS A 50 -0.82 7.46 -6.99
C LYS A 50 0.62 7.34 -6.47
N PRO A 51 1.36 6.25 -6.79
CA PRO A 51 2.75 6.11 -6.37
C PRO A 51 3.61 7.20 -7.02
N THR A 52 4.45 7.85 -6.22
CA THR A 52 5.42 8.86 -6.67
C THR A 52 6.84 8.38 -6.36
N ASN A 53 7.86 8.92 -7.03
CA ASN A 53 9.27 8.54 -6.82
C ASN A 53 9.79 8.74 -5.37
N ASN A 54 9.13 9.61 -4.60
CA ASN A 54 9.51 9.95 -3.22
C ASN A 54 8.83 9.08 -2.15
N VAL A 55 7.91 8.20 -2.55
CA VAL A 55 7.25 7.23 -1.68
C VAL A 55 7.66 5.82 -2.08
N GLY A 56 7.58 4.89 -1.14
CA GLY A 56 7.90 3.49 -1.38
C GLY A 56 7.33 2.62 -0.28
N VAL A 57 7.59 1.32 -0.32
CA VAL A 57 7.14 0.38 0.71
C VAL A 57 8.35 -0.06 1.53
N CYS A 58 8.27 0.02 2.86
CA CYS A 58 9.38 -0.41 3.71
C CYS A 58 9.45 -1.94 3.85
N GLU A 59 10.63 -2.46 4.17
CA GLU A 59 10.92 -3.90 4.31
C GLU A 59 9.97 -4.64 5.27
N LYS A 60 9.41 -3.96 6.28
CA LYS A 60 8.43 -4.53 7.23
C LYS A 60 7.14 -5.06 6.57
N HIS A 61 6.86 -4.66 5.33
CA HIS A 61 5.67 -5.11 4.59
C HIS A 61 5.94 -6.28 3.64
N PHE A 62 7.21 -6.67 3.48
CA PHE A 62 7.62 -7.81 2.68
C PHE A 62 7.99 -8.98 3.57
N GLN A 63 7.71 -10.19 3.11
CA GLN A 63 8.24 -11.39 3.75
C GLN A 63 9.76 -11.46 3.55
N GLU A 64 10.47 -12.01 4.53
CA GLU A 64 11.95 -12.04 4.52
C GLU A 64 12.51 -12.78 3.30
N HIS A 65 11.80 -13.79 2.78
CA HIS A 65 12.23 -14.53 1.57
C HIS A 65 12.25 -13.66 0.30
N PHE A 66 11.46 -12.59 0.25
CA PHE A 66 11.49 -11.63 -0.86
C PHE A 66 12.65 -10.64 -0.73
N ILE A 67 13.30 -10.54 0.44
CA ILE A 67 14.33 -9.57 0.74
C ILE A 67 15.70 -10.22 0.58
N VAL A 68 16.45 -9.76 -0.42
CA VAL A 68 17.78 -10.27 -0.71
C VAL A 68 18.82 -9.39 -0.03
N ARG A 69 19.25 -9.80 1.17
CA ARG A 69 20.28 -9.12 1.99
C ARG A 69 21.71 -9.59 1.70
N TYR A 70 21.87 -10.79 1.15
CA TYR A 70 23.17 -11.41 0.94
C TYR A 70 23.34 -11.84 -0.52
N ASP A 71 24.56 -11.72 -1.02
CA ASP A 71 25.01 -12.32 -2.27
C ASP A 71 25.78 -13.60 -1.98
N SER A 72 25.55 -14.64 -2.79
CA SER A 72 26.32 -15.89 -2.74
C SER A 72 27.12 -16.04 -4.02
N VAL A 73 28.45 -16.07 -3.93
CA VAL A 73 29.36 -16.33 -5.05
C VAL A 73 30.04 -17.67 -4.82
N LYS A 74 29.95 -18.57 -5.79
CA LYS A 74 30.72 -19.82 -5.80
C LYS A 74 32.11 -19.54 -6.35
N ARG A 75 33.14 -19.92 -5.60
CA ARG A 75 34.54 -19.85 -6.07
C ARG A 75 34.90 -21.13 -6.81
N ASP A 76 36.01 -21.08 -7.55
CA ASP A 76 36.55 -22.23 -8.28
C ASP A 76 36.92 -23.40 -7.36
N ASP A 77 37.28 -23.10 -6.11
CA ASP A 77 37.56 -24.05 -5.02
C ASP A 77 36.29 -24.75 -4.45
N GLY A 78 35.11 -24.45 -5.01
CA GLY A 78 33.83 -24.99 -4.53
C GLY A 78 33.29 -24.33 -3.25
N SER A 79 34.08 -23.50 -2.58
CA SER A 79 33.62 -22.70 -1.43
C SER A 79 32.61 -21.62 -1.84
N VAL A 80 31.56 -21.43 -1.02
CA VAL A 80 30.55 -20.39 -1.23
C VAL A 80 30.87 -19.19 -0.36
N LEU A 81 31.13 -18.05 -0.99
CA LEU A 81 31.28 -16.78 -0.29
C LEU A 81 29.93 -16.08 -0.18
N THR A 82 29.47 -15.86 1.05
CA THR A 82 28.29 -15.05 1.34
C THR A 82 28.69 -13.64 1.74
N LEU A 83 28.28 -12.63 0.98
CA LEU A 83 28.57 -11.21 1.23
C LEU A 83 27.29 -10.48 1.61
N LYS A 84 27.34 -9.68 2.68
CA LYS A 84 26.23 -8.80 3.06
C LYS A 84 26.18 -7.60 2.11
N ARG A 85 25.00 -7.30 1.57
CA ARG A 85 24.78 -6.11 0.75
C ARG A 85 24.62 -4.86 1.62
N ASP A 86 25.18 -3.75 1.14
CA ASP A 86 24.93 -2.41 1.70
C ASP A 86 23.47 -1.97 1.47
N ARG A 87 22.94 -2.24 0.27
CA ARG A 87 21.53 -1.97 -0.09
C ARG A 87 20.79 -3.28 -0.32
N THR A 88 19.81 -3.55 0.53
CA THR A 88 18.87 -4.66 0.35
C THR A 88 18.11 -4.49 -0.96
N LYS A 89 17.86 -5.59 -1.66
CA LYS A 89 17.04 -5.62 -2.89
C LYS A 89 15.83 -6.53 -2.68
N LEU A 90 14.80 -6.34 -3.47
CA LEU A 90 13.69 -7.27 -3.55
C LEU A 90 13.88 -8.23 -4.73
N THR A 91 13.39 -9.45 -4.61
CA THR A 91 13.20 -10.36 -5.75
C THR A 91 12.18 -9.79 -6.73
N LEU A 92 12.13 -10.29 -7.97
CA LEU A 92 11.25 -9.76 -9.01
C LEU A 92 9.77 -10.05 -8.73
N ASP A 93 9.48 -11.19 -8.11
CA ASP A 93 8.16 -11.66 -7.72
C ASP A 93 7.63 -11.05 -6.42
N ALA A 94 8.47 -10.31 -5.70
CA ALA A 94 8.15 -9.71 -4.40
C ALA A 94 6.93 -8.80 -4.45
N TYR A 95 6.05 -8.96 -3.47
CA TYR A 95 4.88 -8.13 -3.23
C TYR A 95 4.69 -7.87 -1.72
N PRO A 96 4.12 -6.72 -1.34
CA PRO A 96 3.85 -6.44 0.05
C PRO A 96 2.65 -7.29 0.52
N SER A 97 2.83 -8.06 1.58
CA SER A 97 1.80 -8.96 2.12
C SER A 97 1.51 -8.73 3.60
N ILE A 98 2.39 -8.02 4.32
CA ILE A 98 2.28 -7.83 5.77
C ILE A 98 1.65 -6.46 6.07
N PHE A 99 0.42 -6.46 6.58
CA PHE A 99 -0.33 -5.25 6.92
C PHE A 99 -0.95 -5.35 8.32
N PRO A 100 -0.17 -5.13 9.40
CA PRO A 100 -0.61 -5.41 10.77
C PRO A 100 -1.70 -4.46 11.29
N ASN A 101 -1.94 -3.33 10.61
CA ASN A 101 -2.90 -2.30 11.04
C ASN A 101 -3.92 -1.93 9.96
N CYS A 102 -4.16 -2.80 8.96
CA CYS A 102 -5.31 -2.62 8.09
C CYS A 102 -6.55 -3.18 8.81
N PRO A 103 -7.51 -2.35 9.24
CA PRO A 103 -8.74 -2.86 9.83
C PRO A 103 -9.47 -3.70 8.77
N SER A 104 -10.05 -4.83 9.19
CA SER A 104 -10.62 -5.87 8.31
C SER A 104 -11.56 -5.33 7.22
N TYR A 105 -12.27 -4.23 7.48
CA TYR A 105 -13.14 -3.58 6.48
C TYR A 105 -12.40 -2.98 5.26
N SER A 106 -11.07 -2.82 5.34
CA SER A 106 -10.22 -2.25 4.27
C SER A 106 -9.71 -3.31 3.29
N LEU A 107 -9.80 -4.58 3.67
CA LEU A 107 -9.53 -5.72 2.80
C LEU A 107 -10.87 -6.18 2.27
N SER A 108 -11.42 -5.48 1.28
CA SER A 108 -12.53 -6.04 0.52
C SER A 108 -11.99 -7.23 -0.26
N GLU A 109 -12.04 -8.41 0.35
CA GLU A 109 -12.09 -9.66 -0.39
C GLU A 109 -13.25 -9.50 -1.36
N THR A 110 -12.96 -9.46 -2.65
CA THR A 110 -13.99 -9.40 -3.68
C THR A 110 -14.89 -10.62 -3.49
N PRO A 111 -16.17 -10.46 -3.12
CA PRO A 111 -17.11 -11.54 -3.34
C PRO A 111 -17.38 -11.58 -4.85
N VAL A 112 -17.28 -12.79 -5.38
CA VAL A 112 -17.64 -13.18 -6.73
C VAL A 112 -19.05 -12.67 -7.07
N ASN A 113 -19.16 -12.06 -8.25
CA ASN A 113 -20.34 -11.67 -9.02
C ASN A 113 -21.72 -12.17 -8.53
N SER A 114 -22.61 -11.25 -8.13
CA SER A 114 -24.04 -11.27 -8.50
C SER A 114 -24.67 -9.91 -8.18
N GLY A 115 -25.22 -9.27 -9.21
CA GLY A 115 -25.54 -7.84 -9.23
C GLY A 115 -26.50 -7.34 -8.16
N LYS A 116 -26.34 -6.05 -7.81
CA LYS A 116 -27.38 -5.18 -7.25
C LYS A 116 -27.14 -3.76 -7.76
N LYS A 117 -28.21 -3.22 -8.34
CA LYS A 117 -28.37 -1.92 -9.01
C LYS A 117 -27.67 -0.78 -8.27
N GLY A 118 -26.98 0.08 -9.02
CA GLY A 118 -26.53 1.38 -8.54
C GLY A 118 -27.74 2.18 -8.02
N LYS A 119 -27.56 2.83 -6.86
CA LYS A 119 -28.45 3.91 -6.45
C LYS A 119 -27.92 5.17 -7.12
N GLU A 120 -28.67 5.68 -8.09
CA GLU A 120 -28.48 7.00 -8.66
C GLU A 120 -28.48 8.06 -7.55
N HIS A 121 -27.53 8.98 -7.62
CA HIS A 121 -27.49 10.16 -6.78
C HIS A 121 -28.59 11.10 -7.28
N LYS A 122 -29.57 11.42 -6.42
CA LYS A 122 -30.68 12.30 -6.80
C LYS A 122 -30.20 13.75 -6.72
N ASP A 123 -30.42 14.52 -7.79
CA ASP A 123 -30.03 15.93 -7.93
C ASP A 123 -30.61 16.83 -6.81
N PRO A 124 -29.90 17.90 -6.43
CA PRO A 124 -30.19 18.70 -5.23
C PRO A 124 -31.41 19.64 -5.33
N GLU A 125 -32.10 19.72 -6.46
CA GLU A 125 -33.27 20.62 -6.66
C GLU A 125 -34.58 20.10 -6.04
N ASP A 126 -34.63 18.86 -5.56
CA ASP A 126 -35.85 18.23 -5.01
C ASP A 126 -36.02 18.44 -3.48
N ARG A 127 -35.20 19.30 -2.84
CA ARG A 127 -35.29 19.61 -1.39
C ARG A 127 -36.11 20.86 -1.06
N GLU A 128 -36.56 21.62 -2.05
CA GLU A 128 -37.23 22.90 -1.81
C GLU A 128 -38.76 22.78 -1.68
N THR A 129 -39.36 21.62 -1.98
CA THR A 129 -40.82 21.43 -1.93
C THR A 129 -41.35 20.84 -0.62
N ASP A 130 -40.48 20.50 0.35
CA ASP A 130 -40.88 19.92 1.64
C ASP A 130 -41.02 20.96 2.78
N ILE A 131 -40.65 22.22 2.54
CA ILE A 131 -40.78 23.30 3.53
C ILE A 131 -42.17 23.96 3.43
N GLU A 132 -42.78 24.05 2.24
CA GLU A 132 -44.09 24.70 2.08
C GLU A 132 -45.31 23.82 2.45
N HIS A 133 -45.14 22.51 2.67
CA HIS A 133 -46.26 21.64 3.07
C HIS A 133 -46.51 21.58 4.60
N ARG A 134 -45.62 22.19 5.40
CA ARG A 134 -45.75 22.21 6.87
C ARG A 134 -46.35 23.51 7.42
N GLU A 135 -46.58 24.52 6.59
CA GLU A 135 -47.30 25.75 7.00
C GLU A 135 -48.79 25.77 6.63
N ALA A 136 -49.35 24.68 6.08
CA ALA A 136 -50.78 24.59 5.75
C ALA A 136 -51.63 23.78 6.76
N VAL A 137 -51.07 23.41 7.92
CA VAL A 137 -51.81 22.73 9.01
C VAL A 137 -51.71 23.55 10.31
N GLU A 138 -51.89 24.86 10.19
CA GLU A 138 -52.31 25.74 11.29
C GLU A 138 -53.15 26.87 10.66
N CYS A 139 -54.38 26.53 10.30
CA CYS A 139 -55.48 27.46 10.04
C CYS A 139 -56.78 26.77 10.43
#